data_AF-A0A091PZ67-F1
#
_entry.id   AF-A0A091PZ67-F1
#
_cell.length_a   1.000
_cell.length_b   1.000
_cell.length_c   1.000
_cell.angle_alpha   90.00
_cell.angle_beta   90.00
_cell.angle_gamma   90.00
#
_symmetry.space_group_name_H-M   'P 1'
#
loop_
_entity.id
_entity.type
_entity.pdbx_description
1 polymer ?
#
loop_
_entity_poly.entity_id
_entity_poly.type
_entity_poly.pdbx_seq_one_letter_code
_entity_poly.pdbx_strand_id
1 'polypeptide(L)'
;IFYLEPDKLESGKGKCSYDPKVDTVSALINEELYAGVYIDFMGTDAAIFRTMGKQTAMRTDQYNSRWLNDPAFVRAQLIPDSSERNDDKLYFFFREKSADAPLSPGVYSRIGRICLNDDGGHCCLVNKWSTFLKARLVCSVPGPDGIETHFDELQDVFIQQTQDSKNPIIYAVFSASGSVFKGSAVCVYSMADIRMVFNGPFAHKEGPNYQWMPYTGKMPYPRPGTCPGGTFTPSMKSTKDYPDEVINFMRAHPLMYHAVYPTHRQPLVVRTNVNYRFTTVAVDQVDAADGRYEVLFLGTDRGTVQKVIVLPRDDMETEELMLEEIEVFKVPAPIKTMTISSKRQQLYVSSAVGVTHLALHRCDVYGEACADCCLARDPYCAWDGSACTRYSASSKR
;
A
#
# COMPACT_ATOMS: atom_id res chain seq x y z
N ILE A 1 24.12 10.52 15.71
CA ILE A 1 25.03 10.05 14.64
C ILE A 1 24.99 8.53 14.69
N PHE A 2 24.54 7.88 13.62
CA PHE A 2 24.61 6.42 13.51
C PHE A 2 26.01 6.04 13.01
N TYR A 3 26.66 5.07 13.64
CA TYR A 3 27.93 4.53 13.20
C TYR A 3 27.80 3.01 13.06
N LEU A 4 28.44 2.44 12.04
CA LEU A 4 28.53 0.99 11.89
C LEU A 4 29.49 0.45 12.95
N GLU A 5 29.09 -0.64 13.61
CA GLU A 5 29.95 -1.42 14.51
C GLU A 5 30.40 -2.68 13.76
N PRO A 6 31.59 -2.69 13.13
CA PRO A 6 32.01 -3.79 12.26
C PRO A 6 32.09 -5.14 12.98
N ASP A 7 32.35 -5.12 14.29
CA ASP A 7 32.47 -6.32 15.12
C ASP A 7 31.11 -6.91 15.52
N LYS A 8 29.99 -6.25 15.19
CA LYS A 8 28.62 -6.71 15.49
C LYS A 8 27.78 -6.91 14.23
N LEU A 9 28.42 -7.25 13.11
CA LEU A 9 27.71 -7.55 11.88
C LEU A 9 26.85 -8.82 12.03
N GLU A 10 25.56 -8.67 11.78
CA GLU A 10 24.62 -9.78 11.71
C GLU A 10 24.38 -10.23 10.27
N SER A 11 23.92 -11.47 10.09
CA SER A 11 23.48 -11.95 8.77
C SER A 11 22.30 -11.12 8.25
N GLY A 12 22.41 -10.63 7.01
CA GLY A 12 21.33 -9.93 6.29
C GLY A 12 20.30 -10.86 5.63
N LYS A 13 20.50 -12.18 5.66
CA LYS A 13 19.57 -13.15 5.06
C LYS A 13 18.18 -13.04 5.69
N GLY A 14 17.15 -12.86 4.87
CA GLY A 14 15.78 -12.64 5.32
C GLY A 14 15.52 -11.24 5.90
N LYS A 15 16.49 -10.33 5.82
CA LYS A 15 16.40 -8.93 6.29
C LYS A 15 16.64 -7.92 5.17
N CYS A 16 17.55 -8.23 4.25
CA CYS A 16 17.94 -7.37 3.14
C CYS A 16 18.27 -8.23 1.91
N SER A 17 17.85 -7.79 0.72
CA SER A 17 18.16 -8.45 -0.55
C SER A 17 19.59 -8.16 -1.01
N TYR A 18 20.17 -9.05 -1.82
CA TYR A 18 21.51 -8.87 -2.40
C TYR A 18 21.53 -7.82 -3.52
N ASP A 19 20.51 -7.81 -4.38
CA ASP A 19 20.41 -6.83 -5.48
C ASP A 19 19.76 -5.54 -4.95
N PRO A 20 20.44 -4.37 -5.02
CA PRO A 20 19.88 -3.10 -4.57
C PRO A 20 18.75 -2.55 -5.48
N LYS A 21 18.47 -3.20 -6.61
CA LYS A 21 17.42 -2.78 -7.55
C LYS A 21 16.07 -3.43 -7.28
N VAL A 22 16.01 -4.49 -6.47
CA VAL A 22 14.74 -5.16 -6.18
C VAL A 22 13.96 -4.39 -5.11
N ASP A 23 12.66 -4.27 -5.31
CA ASP A 23 11.77 -3.62 -4.36
C ASP A 23 11.64 -4.50 -3.10
N THR A 24 12.01 -3.94 -1.96
CA THR A 24 11.94 -4.61 -0.66
C THR A 24 11.20 -3.75 0.34
N VAL A 25 10.67 -4.40 1.37
CA VAL A 25 10.02 -3.69 2.46
C VAL A 25 10.43 -4.27 3.80
N SER A 26 10.50 -3.41 4.82
CA SER A 26 10.79 -3.82 6.19
C SER A 26 9.96 -3.03 7.20
N ALA A 27 9.55 -3.69 8.28
CA ALA A 27 8.94 -3.06 9.45
C ALA A 27 9.52 -3.72 10.71
N LEU A 28 10.04 -2.90 11.63
CA LEU A 28 10.49 -3.35 12.94
C LEU A 28 9.36 -3.10 13.96
N ILE A 29 8.80 -4.18 14.51
CA ILE A 29 7.67 -4.15 15.42
C ILE A 29 8.01 -5.06 16.61
N ASN A 30 7.95 -4.54 17.83
CA ASN A 30 8.23 -5.30 19.06
C ASN A 30 9.58 -6.06 19.02
N GLU A 31 10.64 -5.43 18.51
CA GLU A 31 11.99 -6.02 18.33
C GLU A 31 12.07 -7.17 17.31
N GLU A 32 10.97 -7.46 16.61
CA GLU A 32 10.90 -8.42 15.52
C GLU A 32 10.91 -7.67 14.18
N LEU A 33 11.77 -8.11 13.27
CA LEU A 33 11.92 -7.53 11.95
C LEU A 33 11.11 -8.33 10.95
N TYR A 34 10.06 -7.72 10.43
CA TYR A 34 9.25 -8.23 9.34
C TYR A 34 9.77 -7.67 8.02
N ALA A 35 10.04 -8.52 7.04
CA ALA A 35 10.63 -8.08 5.78
C ALA A 35 10.12 -8.88 4.58
N GLY A 36 9.77 -8.19 3.49
CA GLY A 36 9.55 -8.78 2.17
C GLY A 36 10.81 -8.62 1.34
N VAL A 37 11.54 -9.72 1.11
CA VAL A 37 12.88 -9.71 0.48
C VAL A 37 13.15 -10.98 -0.33
N TYR A 38 14.18 -10.93 -1.17
CA TYR A 38 14.80 -12.10 -1.79
C TYR A 38 15.96 -12.56 -0.90
N ILE A 39 15.98 -13.84 -0.52
CA ILE A 39 16.99 -14.38 0.41
C ILE A 39 18.24 -14.93 -0.30
N ASP A 40 18.12 -15.27 -1.58
CA ASP A 40 19.18 -15.90 -2.37
C ASP A 40 19.84 -14.92 -3.34
N PHE A 41 21.10 -15.21 -3.69
CA PHE A 41 21.86 -14.39 -4.62
C PHE A 41 21.31 -14.44 -6.05
N MET A 42 20.62 -15.53 -6.42
CA MET A 42 20.01 -15.69 -7.75
C MET A 42 18.71 -14.88 -7.93
N GLY A 43 18.15 -14.31 -6.85
CA GLY A 43 16.89 -13.56 -6.91
C GLY A 43 15.69 -14.43 -7.27
N THR A 44 15.65 -15.67 -6.77
CA THR A 44 14.57 -16.63 -7.08
C THR A 44 13.70 -16.97 -5.87
N ASP A 45 14.25 -16.83 -4.66
CA ASP A 45 13.57 -17.16 -3.40
C ASP A 45 13.10 -15.88 -2.70
N ALA A 46 11.96 -15.36 -3.15
CA ALA A 46 11.24 -14.29 -2.47
C ALA A 46 10.40 -14.82 -1.32
N ALA A 47 10.41 -14.12 -0.19
CA ALA A 47 9.53 -14.43 0.93
C ALA A 47 9.24 -13.22 1.81
N ILE A 48 8.13 -13.32 2.54
CA ILE A 48 7.85 -12.47 3.70
C ILE A 48 8.39 -13.18 4.94
N PHE A 49 9.34 -12.57 5.62
CA PHE A 49 10.02 -13.08 6.79
C PHE A 49 9.59 -12.36 8.07
N ARG A 50 9.70 -13.06 9.20
CA ARG A 50 9.95 -12.46 10.51
C ARG A 50 11.26 -13.02 11.04
N THR A 51 12.16 -12.13 11.40
CA THR A 51 13.47 -12.44 11.98
C THR A 51 13.70 -11.56 13.20
N MET A 52 14.85 -11.73 13.86
CA MET A 52 15.15 -11.06 15.14
C MET A 52 14.16 -11.47 16.24
N GLY A 53 14.24 -10.80 17.39
CA GLY A 53 13.44 -11.15 18.56
C GLY A 53 13.83 -12.49 19.20
N LYS A 54 12.93 -13.00 20.04
CA LYS A 54 13.12 -14.27 20.79
C LYS A 54 12.52 -15.48 20.07
N GLN A 55 11.69 -15.24 19.07
CA GLN A 55 10.98 -16.29 18.36
C GLN A 55 11.82 -16.88 17.22
N THR A 56 11.47 -18.09 16.81
CA THR A 56 12.06 -18.72 15.62
C THR A 56 11.72 -17.91 14.38
N ALA A 57 12.66 -17.83 13.44
CA ALA A 57 12.43 -17.14 12.18
C ALA A 57 11.27 -17.78 11.41
N MET A 58 10.36 -16.94 10.91
CA MET A 58 9.18 -17.34 10.14
C MET A 58 9.32 -16.90 8.69
N ARG A 59 8.71 -17.66 7.77
CA ARG A 59 8.66 -17.28 6.35
C ARG A 59 7.39 -17.76 5.65
N THR A 60 7.11 -17.22 4.46
CA THR A 60 6.14 -17.81 3.52
C THR A 60 6.61 -19.17 2.99
N ASP A 61 5.67 -20.01 2.52
CA ASP A 61 6.00 -21.33 1.97
C ASP A 61 6.89 -21.21 0.72
N GLN A 62 8.02 -21.90 0.76
CA GLN A 62 9.09 -21.75 -0.23
C GLN A 62 8.72 -22.49 -1.52
N TYR A 63 9.09 -21.92 -2.68
CA TYR A 63 8.83 -22.50 -4.01
C TYR A 63 7.35 -22.81 -4.27
N ASN A 64 6.46 -22.04 -3.65
CA ASN A 64 5.02 -22.19 -3.79
C ASN A 64 4.43 -20.92 -4.41
N SER A 65 4.24 -20.91 -5.73
CA SER A 65 3.74 -19.75 -6.48
C SER A 65 2.31 -19.32 -6.10
N ARG A 66 1.55 -20.17 -5.40
CA ARG A 66 0.25 -19.77 -4.82
C ARG A 66 0.44 -18.73 -3.72
N TRP A 67 1.55 -18.81 -2.98
CA TRP A 67 1.87 -17.90 -1.89
C TRP A 67 2.45 -16.60 -2.41
N LEU A 68 3.56 -16.68 -3.13
CA LEU A 68 4.23 -15.54 -3.75
C LEU A 68 4.83 -15.99 -5.09
N ASN A 69 4.66 -15.18 -6.13
CA ASN A 69 5.15 -15.50 -7.46
C ASN A 69 5.89 -14.31 -8.09
N ASP A 70 7.22 -14.26 -7.91
CA ASP A 70 8.07 -13.15 -8.37
C ASP A 70 7.55 -11.78 -7.88
N PRO A 71 7.43 -11.57 -6.55
CA PRO A 71 6.87 -10.36 -5.99
C PRO A 71 7.85 -9.18 -6.01
N ALA A 72 7.31 -7.98 -6.08
CA ALA A 72 7.99 -6.72 -5.76
C ALA A 72 7.23 -6.03 -4.61
N PHE A 73 7.91 -5.85 -3.47
CA PHE A 73 7.28 -5.39 -2.23
C PHE A 73 7.31 -3.87 -2.10
N VAL A 74 6.17 -3.26 -1.77
CA VAL A 74 6.00 -1.80 -1.78
C VAL A 74 5.84 -1.24 -0.36
N ARG A 75 4.94 -1.80 0.46
CA ARG A 75 4.63 -1.27 1.79
C ARG A 75 4.29 -2.38 2.77
N ALA A 76 4.64 -2.16 4.05
CA ALA A 76 4.24 -3.00 5.16
C ALA A 76 3.69 -2.09 6.26
N GLN A 77 2.51 -2.40 6.79
CA GLN A 77 1.83 -1.58 7.78
C GLN A 77 1.06 -2.43 8.79
N LEU A 78 1.34 -2.22 10.07
CA LEU A 78 0.54 -2.75 11.16
C LEU A 78 -0.80 -2.02 11.20
N ILE A 79 -1.90 -2.76 11.11
CA ILE A 79 -3.26 -2.23 11.22
C ILE A 79 -4.04 -3.15 12.18
N PRO A 80 -4.48 -2.64 13.34
CA PRO A 80 -5.33 -3.39 14.26
C PRO A 80 -6.67 -3.77 13.60
N ASP A 81 -7.14 -4.99 13.81
CA ASP A 81 -8.45 -5.43 13.29
C ASP A 81 -9.59 -5.26 14.30
N SER A 82 -9.30 -5.26 15.59
CA SER A 82 -10.28 -5.08 16.65
C SER A 82 -9.67 -4.30 17.83
N SER A 83 -10.39 -4.21 18.95
CA SER A 83 -9.81 -3.70 20.21
C SER A 83 -8.91 -4.71 20.92
N GLU A 84 -9.00 -6.00 20.54
CA GLU A 84 -8.15 -7.06 21.06
C GLU A 84 -6.82 -7.06 20.28
N ARG A 85 -5.71 -6.91 21.00
CA ARG A 85 -4.37 -6.82 20.40
C ARG A 85 -3.96 -8.10 19.69
N ASN A 86 -4.47 -9.24 20.15
CA ASN A 86 -4.23 -10.52 19.47
C ASN A 86 -4.86 -10.59 18.07
N ASP A 87 -5.78 -9.69 17.72
CA ASP A 87 -6.33 -9.60 16.37
C ASP A 87 -5.47 -8.74 15.43
N ASP A 88 -4.40 -8.08 15.93
CA ASP A 88 -3.52 -7.21 15.15
C ASP A 88 -2.91 -7.94 13.95
N LYS A 89 -2.94 -7.28 12.79
CA LYS A 89 -2.41 -7.84 11.55
C LYS A 89 -1.42 -6.90 10.90
N LEU A 90 -0.37 -7.50 10.34
CA LEU A 90 0.58 -6.82 9.47
C LEU A 90 0.15 -7.02 8.03
N TYR A 91 -0.11 -5.91 7.34
CA TYR A 91 -0.50 -5.88 5.93
C TYR A 91 0.71 -5.60 5.06
N PHE A 92 0.84 -6.36 3.97
CA PHE A 92 1.88 -6.20 2.96
C PHE A 92 1.25 -5.82 1.63
N PHE A 93 1.74 -4.77 0.99
CA PHE A 93 1.34 -4.34 -0.33
C PHE A 93 2.47 -4.64 -1.29
N PHE A 94 2.15 -5.34 -2.37
CA PHE A 94 3.13 -5.81 -3.34
C PHE A 94 2.45 -6.05 -4.69
N ARG A 95 3.25 -6.23 -5.73
CA ARG A 95 2.79 -6.75 -7.02
C ARG A 95 3.51 -8.06 -7.30
N GLU A 96 2.89 -8.96 -8.05
CA GLU A 96 3.47 -10.27 -8.38
C GLU A 96 3.00 -10.73 -9.77
N LYS A 97 3.71 -11.70 -10.36
CA LYS A 97 3.23 -12.35 -11.59
C LYS A 97 1.97 -13.15 -11.30
N SER A 98 0.95 -12.95 -12.13
CA SER A 98 -0.30 -13.69 -12.05
C SER A 98 -0.07 -15.18 -12.30
N ALA A 99 -0.46 -16.01 -11.34
CA ALA A 99 -0.62 -17.45 -11.52
C ALA A 99 -1.98 -17.81 -12.15
N ASP A 100 -2.82 -16.79 -12.42
CA ASP A 100 -4.24 -16.93 -12.70
C ASP A 100 -4.51 -17.09 -14.21
N ALA A 101 -3.62 -16.59 -15.07
CA ALA A 101 -3.73 -16.68 -16.52
C ALA A 101 -2.38 -17.06 -17.17
N PRO A 102 -2.03 -18.36 -17.27
CA PRO A 102 -0.78 -18.80 -17.91
C PRO A 102 -0.64 -18.34 -19.36
N LEU A 103 -1.77 -18.13 -20.04
CA LEU A 103 -1.87 -17.71 -21.44
C LEU A 103 -1.82 -16.18 -21.62
N SER A 104 -1.93 -15.42 -20.54
CA SER A 104 -1.79 -13.95 -20.55
C SER A 104 -0.95 -13.55 -19.34
N PRO A 105 0.39 -13.60 -19.46
CA PRO A 105 1.28 -13.23 -18.37
C PRO A 105 1.02 -11.77 -17.99
N GLY A 106 0.36 -11.57 -16.85
CA GLY A 106 0.05 -10.27 -16.28
C GLY A 106 0.67 -10.12 -14.90
N VAL A 107 0.94 -8.88 -14.50
CA VAL A 107 1.27 -8.53 -13.12
C VAL A 107 -0.03 -8.19 -12.42
N TYR A 108 -0.19 -8.61 -11.16
CA TYR A 108 -1.30 -8.17 -10.32
C TYR A 108 -0.79 -7.53 -9.04
N SER A 109 -1.42 -6.41 -8.70
CA SER A 109 -1.27 -5.78 -7.39
C SER A 109 -2.03 -6.57 -6.32
N ARG A 110 -1.40 -6.73 -5.16
CA ARG A 110 -1.88 -7.55 -4.06
C ARG A 110 -1.79 -6.79 -2.74
N ILE A 111 -2.74 -7.11 -1.87
CA ILE A 111 -2.64 -6.89 -0.43
C ILE A 111 -2.59 -8.25 0.26
N GLY A 112 -1.55 -8.49 1.05
CA GLY A 112 -1.40 -9.65 1.90
C GLY A 112 -1.56 -9.27 3.38
N ARG A 113 -1.93 -10.21 4.23
CA ARG A 113 -1.99 -10.02 5.67
C ARG A 113 -1.50 -11.25 6.42
N ILE A 114 -0.89 -11.02 7.58
CA ILE A 114 -0.52 -12.04 8.58
C ILE A 114 -0.97 -11.57 9.97
N CYS A 115 -1.33 -12.50 10.85
CA CYS A 115 -1.50 -12.21 12.26
C CYS A 115 -0.13 -11.93 12.90
N LEU A 116 -0.06 -10.88 13.71
CA LEU A 116 1.21 -10.47 14.31
C LEU A 116 1.77 -11.54 15.27
N ASN A 117 0.87 -12.26 15.95
CA ASN A 117 1.14 -13.34 16.90
C ASN A 117 1.09 -14.75 16.27
N ASP A 118 1.33 -14.89 14.97
CA ASP A 118 1.44 -16.19 14.29
C ASP A 118 2.75 -16.89 14.68
N ASP A 119 2.64 -18.13 15.18
CA ASP A 119 3.75 -18.97 15.65
C ASP A 119 4.03 -20.15 14.70
N GLY A 120 3.35 -20.18 13.55
CA GLY A 120 3.36 -21.28 12.60
C GLY A 120 2.50 -22.46 13.03
N GLY A 121 2.50 -23.51 12.20
CA GLY A 121 1.77 -24.74 12.52
C GLY A 121 2.59 -25.74 13.34
N HIS A 122 1.90 -26.73 13.92
CA HIS A 122 2.50 -27.75 14.77
C HIS A 122 3.23 -28.83 13.97
N CYS A 123 2.52 -29.53 13.07
CA CYS A 123 3.07 -30.59 12.21
C CYS A 123 3.36 -30.09 10.79
N CYS A 124 2.41 -29.37 10.21
CA CYS A 124 2.53 -28.70 8.91
C CYS A 124 2.88 -27.22 9.10
N LEU A 125 3.48 -26.58 8.10
CA LEU A 125 3.87 -25.15 8.16
C LEU A 125 4.70 -24.79 9.41
N VAL A 126 5.56 -25.71 9.87
CA VAL A 126 6.53 -25.43 10.94
C VAL A 126 7.46 -24.31 10.49
N ASN A 127 7.59 -23.27 11.33
CA ASN A 127 8.35 -22.05 11.04
C ASN A 127 7.93 -21.34 9.74
N LYS A 128 6.67 -21.52 9.34
CA LYS A 128 6.05 -20.83 8.21
C LYS A 128 4.75 -20.20 8.66
N TRP A 129 4.40 -19.05 8.07
CA TRP A 129 3.13 -18.40 8.38
C TRP A 129 1.98 -19.38 8.26
N SER A 130 1.05 -19.35 9.20
CA SER A 130 -0.17 -20.17 9.19
C SER A 130 -1.43 -19.33 9.02
N THR A 131 -1.28 -18.00 8.95
CA THR A 131 -2.36 -17.01 8.80
C THR A 131 -2.24 -16.16 7.54
N PHE A 132 -1.23 -16.40 6.69
CA PHE A 132 -0.98 -15.63 5.48
C PHE A 132 -2.11 -15.78 4.45
N LEU A 133 -2.76 -14.65 4.13
CA LEU A 133 -3.73 -14.54 3.04
C LEU A 133 -3.39 -13.34 2.15
N LYS A 134 -3.73 -13.41 0.87
CA LYS A 134 -3.63 -12.30 -0.08
C LYS A 134 -4.88 -12.14 -0.94
N ALA A 135 -5.14 -10.92 -1.39
CA ALA A 135 -6.21 -10.58 -2.31
C ALA A 135 -5.69 -9.64 -3.42
N ARG A 136 -6.36 -9.63 -4.57
CA ARG A 136 -6.05 -8.66 -5.65
C ARG A 136 -6.52 -7.26 -5.23
N LEU A 137 -5.68 -6.26 -5.41
CA LEU A 137 -6.09 -4.85 -5.46
C LEU A 137 -6.37 -4.51 -6.92
N VAL A 138 -7.59 -4.09 -7.23
CA VAL A 138 -7.98 -3.61 -8.55
C VAL A 138 -7.95 -2.10 -8.54
N CYS A 139 -7.31 -1.49 -9.54
CA CYS A 139 -7.44 -0.07 -9.85
C CYS A 139 -7.74 0.02 -11.35
N SER A 140 -8.96 0.38 -11.72
CA SER A 140 -9.40 0.36 -13.11
C SER A 140 -10.43 1.43 -13.40
N VAL A 141 -10.45 1.87 -14.65
CA VAL A 141 -11.48 2.78 -15.19
C VAL A 141 -12.48 1.94 -15.99
N PRO A 142 -13.78 1.97 -15.67
CA PRO A 142 -14.80 1.27 -16.45
C PRO A 142 -14.99 1.95 -17.81
N GLY A 143 -14.88 1.18 -18.89
CA GLY A 143 -15.19 1.63 -20.25
C GLY A 143 -16.70 1.67 -20.53
N PRO A 144 -17.14 2.42 -21.56
CA PRO A 144 -18.55 2.51 -21.95
C PRO A 144 -19.11 1.18 -22.48
N ASP A 145 -18.24 0.29 -22.94
CA ASP A 145 -18.54 -1.08 -23.37
C ASP A 145 -18.52 -2.10 -22.21
N GLY A 146 -18.28 -1.63 -20.98
CA GLY A 146 -18.14 -2.47 -19.79
C GLY A 146 -16.76 -3.12 -19.64
N ILE A 147 -15.81 -2.85 -20.53
CA ILE A 147 -14.44 -3.35 -20.42
C ILE A 147 -13.64 -2.41 -19.50
N GLU A 148 -13.07 -2.96 -18.45
CA GLU A 148 -12.24 -2.20 -17.51
C GLU A 148 -10.81 -2.03 -18.04
N THR A 149 -10.31 -0.79 -18.01
CA THR A 149 -8.89 -0.50 -18.24
C THR A 149 -8.15 -0.55 -16.92
N HIS A 150 -7.29 -1.55 -16.73
CA HIS A 150 -6.58 -1.80 -15.48
C HIS A 150 -5.21 -1.11 -15.38
N PHE A 151 -4.89 -0.66 -14.16
CA PHE A 151 -3.57 -0.20 -13.74
C PHE A 151 -3.05 -1.20 -12.70
N ASP A 152 -2.40 -2.28 -13.14
CA ASP A 152 -2.03 -3.38 -12.23
C ASP A 152 -0.62 -3.23 -11.62
N GLU A 153 0.15 -2.19 -11.98
CA GLU A 153 1.52 -1.98 -11.51
C GLU A 153 1.55 -1.04 -10.29
N LEU A 154 1.36 -1.56 -9.08
CA LEU A 154 1.50 -0.80 -7.84
C LEU A 154 2.92 -0.20 -7.71
N GLN A 155 2.99 1.08 -7.39
CA GLN A 155 4.25 1.84 -7.23
C GLN A 155 4.47 2.28 -5.78
N ASP A 156 3.46 2.83 -5.13
CA ASP A 156 3.55 3.35 -3.76
C ASP A 156 2.21 3.25 -3.03
N VAL A 157 2.26 3.25 -1.70
CA VAL A 157 1.10 3.20 -0.81
C VAL A 157 1.28 4.16 0.35
N PHE A 158 0.38 5.12 0.47
CA PHE A 158 0.28 6.03 1.60
C PHE A 158 -0.89 5.68 2.50
N ILE A 159 -0.62 5.57 3.80
CA ILE A 159 -1.61 5.19 4.82
C ILE A 159 -2.01 6.43 5.60
N GLN A 160 -3.17 6.97 5.30
CA GLN A 160 -3.74 8.09 6.03
C GLN A 160 -4.44 7.58 7.29
N GLN A 161 -3.85 7.87 8.45
CA GLN A 161 -4.47 7.56 9.73
C GLN A 161 -5.74 8.41 9.92
N THR A 162 -6.80 7.77 10.39
CA THR A 162 -8.03 8.45 10.82
C THR A 162 -8.08 8.48 12.35
N GLN A 163 -9.16 9.05 12.92
CA GLN A 163 -9.38 8.99 14.37
C GLN A 163 -9.52 7.54 14.87
N ASP A 164 -9.96 6.62 14.00
CA ASP A 164 -9.97 5.19 14.28
C ASP A 164 -8.77 4.51 13.61
N SER A 165 -7.74 4.20 14.40
CA SER A 165 -6.54 3.49 13.93
C SER A 165 -6.81 2.13 13.25
N LYS A 166 -8.00 1.53 13.46
CA LYS A 166 -8.43 0.30 12.77
C LYS A 166 -8.92 0.58 11.35
N ASN A 167 -9.24 1.82 11.01
CA ASN A 167 -9.81 2.22 9.74
C ASN A 167 -9.01 3.38 9.11
N PRO A 168 -7.70 3.20 8.82
CA PRO A 168 -6.99 4.12 7.96
C PRO A 168 -7.55 4.10 6.53
N ILE A 169 -7.35 5.21 5.82
CA ILE A 169 -7.61 5.32 4.37
C ILE A 169 -6.31 5.01 3.64
N ILE A 170 -6.39 4.17 2.62
CA ILE A 170 -5.21 3.69 1.88
C ILE A 170 -5.23 4.33 0.49
N TYR A 171 -4.25 5.19 0.22
CA TYR A 171 -4.01 5.73 -1.12
C TYR A 171 -2.91 4.90 -1.77
N ALA A 172 -3.12 4.47 -3.01
CA ALA A 172 -2.14 3.67 -3.73
C ALA A 172 -1.97 4.19 -5.16
N VAL A 173 -0.72 4.31 -5.58
CA VAL A 173 -0.32 4.73 -6.92
C VAL A 173 -0.11 3.50 -7.77
N PHE A 174 -0.73 3.51 -8.95
CA PHE A 174 -0.61 2.45 -9.94
C PHE A 174 -0.13 3.02 -11.27
N SER A 175 0.50 2.16 -12.06
CA SER A 175 0.78 2.41 -13.47
C SER A 175 0.09 1.38 -14.36
N ALA A 176 -0.17 1.77 -15.60
CA ALA A 176 -0.66 0.85 -16.62
C ALA A 176 0.40 -0.22 -16.93
N SER A 177 -0.07 -1.44 -17.12
CA SER A 177 0.79 -2.57 -17.52
C SER A 177 1.24 -2.39 -18.98
N GLY A 178 2.52 -2.63 -19.25
CA GLY A 178 3.09 -2.59 -20.60
C GLY A 178 3.89 -1.32 -20.93
N SER A 179 4.67 -1.41 -22.02
CA SER A 179 5.61 -0.38 -22.43
C SER A 179 5.02 0.69 -23.35
N VAL A 180 3.92 0.37 -24.05
CA VAL A 180 3.33 1.21 -25.10
C VAL A 180 2.47 2.33 -24.51
N PHE A 181 1.62 2.01 -23.54
CA PHE A 181 0.74 2.97 -22.89
C PHE A 181 1.36 3.44 -21.57
N LYS A 182 1.61 4.74 -21.47
CA LYS A 182 1.99 5.40 -20.22
C LYS A 182 0.74 5.97 -19.58
N GLY A 183 0.29 5.30 -18.53
CA GLY A 183 -0.80 5.77 -17.69
C GLY A 183 -0.46 5.55 -16.23
N SER A 184 -0.94 6.44 -15.38
CA SER A 184 -0.88 6.31 -13.92
C SER A 184 -2.24 6.63 -13.32
N ALA A 185 -2.53 6.00 -12.20
CA ALA A 185 -3.77 6.21 -11.47
C ALA A 185 -3.50 6.22 -9.96
N VAL A 186 -4.30 6.98 -9.22
CA VAL A 186 -4.33 6.92 -7.76
C VAL A 186 -5.68 6.34 -7.35
N CYS A 187 -5.67 5.22 -6.65
CA CYS A 187 -6.86 4.57 -6.12
C CYS A 187 -6.89 4.67 -4.60
N VAL A 188 -8.09 4.82 -4.04
CA VAL A 188 -8.33 4.89 -2.60
C VAL A 188 -9.06 3.62 -2.17
N TYR A 189 -8.62 3.00 -1.07
CA TYR A 189 -9.24 1.79 -0.54
C TYR A 189 -9.64 1.98 0.92
N SER A 190 -10.81 1.44 1.27
CA SER A 190 -11.28 1.39 2.64
C SER A 190 -10.84 0.09 3.31
N MET A 191 -10.48 0.16 4.60
CA MET A 191 -10.21 -1.05 5.39
C MET A 191 -11.44 -1.93 5.57
N ALA A 192 -12.65 -1.38 5.48
CA ALA A 192 -13.88 -2.14 5.52
C ALA A 192 -14.01 -3.10 4.32
N ASP A 193 -13.77 -2.61 3.10
CA ASP A 193 -13.82 -3.43 1.88
C ASP A 193 -12.72 -4.48 1.86
N ILE A 194 -11.51 -4.11 2.30
CA ILE A 194 -10.39 -5.05 2.46
C ILE A 194 -10.78 -6.20 3.39
N ARG A 195 -11.34 -5.91 4.57
CA ARG A 195 -11.79 -6.92 5.52
C ARG A 195 -12.93 -7.77 4.95
N MET A 196 -13.88 -7.16 4.24
CA MET A 196 -14.97 -7.88 3.58
C MET A 196 -14.42 -8.92 2.60
N VAL A 197 -13.44 -8.56 1.77
CA VAL A 197 -12.79 -9.48 0.83
C VAL A 197 -12.08 -10.61 1.56
N PHE A 198 -11.29 -10.29 2.60
CA PHE A 198 -10.62 -11.31 3.40
C PHE A 198 -11.58 -12.18 4.23
N ASN A 199 -12.82 -11.72 4.44
CA ASN A 199 -13.91 -12.47 5.06
C ASN A 199 -14.78 -13.24 4.05
N GLY A 200 -14.52 -13.06 2.75
CA GLY A 200 -15.20 -13.72 1.65
C GLY A 200 -14.66 -15.13 1.31
N PRO A 201 -15.00 -15.65 0.12
CA PRO A 201 -14.57 -16.95 -0.35
C PRO A 201 -13.09 -16.98 -0.75
N PHE A 202 -12.45 -18.11 -0.50
CA PHE A 202 -11.09 -18.40 -0.98
C PHE A 202 -11.13 -18.77 -2.46
N ALA A 203 -10.05 -18.47 -3.19
CA ALA A 203 -9.88 -18.92 -4.56
C ALA A 203 -9.49 -20.41 -4.56
N HIS A 204 -10.14 -21.20 -5.41
CA HIS A 204 -9.94 -22.64 -5.52
C HIS A 204 -9.84 -23.10 -6.98
N LYS A 205 -9.09 -24.18 -7.20
CA LYS A 205 -9.01 -24.94 -8.46
C LYS A 205 -9.14 -26.42 -8.13
N GLU A 206 -10.03 -27.13 -8.82
CA GLU A 206 -10.17 -28.59 -8.67
C GLU A 206 -8.94 -29.35 -9.19
N GLY A 207 -8.20 -28.76 -10.13
CA GLY A 207 -6.95 -29.29 -10.66
C GLY A 207 -6.12 -28.24 -11.39
N PRO A 208 -4.91 -28.58 -11.87
CA PRO A 208 -3.99 -27.63 -12.49
C PRO A 208 -4.55 -26.88 -13.70
N ASN A 209 -5.40 -27.56 -14.48
CA ASN A 209 -5.98 -27.04 -15.73
C ASN A 209 -7.37 -26.40 -15.54
N TYR A 210 -7.89 -26.38 -14.32
CA TYR A 210 -9.19 -25.78 -14.02
C TYR A 210 -9.07 -24.28 -13.82
N GLN A 211 -10.14 -23.55 -14.10
CA GLN A 211 -10.22 -22.12 -13.81
C GLN A 211 -10.35 -21.89 -12.30
N TRP A 212 -9.93 -20.70 -11.86
CA TRP A 212 -10.18 -20.29 -10.48
C TRP A 212 -11.67 -20.07 -10.25
N MET A 213 -12.17 -20.58 -9.14
CA MET A 213 -13.56 -20.50 -8.73
C MET A 213 -13.64 -20.26 -7.22
N PRO A 214 -14.75 -19.69 -6.70
CA PRO A 214 -14.90 -19.51 -5.26
C PRO A 214 -15.01 -20.88 -4.58
N TYR A 215 -14.29 -21.06 -3.48
CA TYR A 215 -14.40 -22.26 -2.67
C TYR A 215 -15.79 -22.36 -2.03
N THR A 216 -16.51 -23.44 -2.32
CA THR A 216 -17.88 -23.72 -1.83
C THR A 216 -17.95 -24.88 -0.84
N GLY A 217 -16.81 -25.52 -0.53
CA GLY A 217 -16.75 -26.62 0.41
C GLY A 217 -16.91 -26.18 1.87
N LYS A 218 -16.87 -27.14 2.79
CA LYS A 218 -16.98 -26.88 4.23
C LYS A 218 -15.74 -26.11 4.72
N MET A 219 -15.98 -24.92 5.29
CA MET A 219 -14.92 -24.13 5.92
C MET A 219 -14.44 -24.80 7.21
N PRO A 220 -13.14 -25.07 7.39
CA PRO A 220 -12.62 -25.58 8.66
C PRO A 220 -12.69 -24.52 9.76
N TYR A 221 -12.64 -24.94 11.03
CA TYR A 221 -12.71 -24.05 12.20
C TYR A 221 -11.43 -24.15 13.06
N PRO A 222 -10.87 -23.01 13.53
CA PRO A 222 -11.29 -21.63 13.24
C PRO A 222 -11.12 -21.27 11.77
N ARG A 223 -11.83 -20.21 11.34
CA ARG A 223 -11.78 -19.79 9.93
C ARG A 223 -10.32 -19.49 9.54
N PRO A 224 -9.78 -20.11 8.48
CA PRO A 224 -8.43 -19.87 7.98
C PRO A 224 -8.10 -18.36 7.90
N GLY A 225 -6.98 -17.95 8.50
CA GLY A 225 -6.55 -16.54 8.60
C GLY A 225 -7.06 -15.76 9.82
N THR A 226 -7.79 -16.41 10.75
CA THR A 226 -8.11 -15.84 12.07
C THR A 226 -6.87 -15.90 12.98
N CYS A 227 -6.68 -14.90 13.84
CA CYS A 227 -5.54 -14.84 14.75
C CYS A 227 -5.82 -15.62 16.05
N PRO A 228 -4.81 -16.27 16.66
CA PRO A 228 -4.97 -16.99 17.92
C PRO A 228 -5.13 -16.01 19.08
N GLY A 229 -5.91 -16.38 20.10
CA GLY A 229 -6.14 -15.59 21.31
C GLY A 229 -6.94 -14.31 21.05
N GLY A 230 -7.45 -14.15 19.83
CA GLY A 230 -8.24 -12.99 19.40
C GLY A 230 -9.71 -13.12 19.78
N THR A 231 -10.50 -12.14 19.36
CA THR A 231 -11.93 -12.03 19.72
C THR A 231 -12.73 -13.30 19.38
N PHE A 232 -12.40 -13.94 18.27
CA PHE A 232 -13.12 -15.12 17.76
C PHE A 232 -12.49 -16.47 18.15
N THR A 233 -11.27 -16.46 18.72
CA THR A 233 -10.57 -17.69 19.15
C THR A 233 -9.92 -17.55 20.54
N PRO A 234 -10.67 -17.09 21.56
CA PRO A 234 -10.08 -16.77 22.87
C PRO A 234 -9.45 -17.98 23.58
N SER A 235 -9.85 -19.21 23.22
CA SER A 235 -9.33 -20.46 23.79
C SER A 235 -8.07 -20.99 23.10
N MET A 236 -7.74 -20.55 21.89
CA MET A 236 -6.59 -21.04 21.11
C MET A 236 -5.48 -20.02 21.18
N LYS A 237 -4.48 -20.21 22.06
CA LYS A 237 -3.50 -19.17 22.39
C LYS A 237 -2.36 -19.07 21.39
N SER A 238 -2.14 -20.11 20.60
CA SER A 238 -1.13 -20.15 19.54
C SER A 238 -1.73 -20.79 18.28
N THR A 239 -1.20 -20.43 17.11
CA THR A 239 -1.54 -21.11 15.84
C THR A 239 -1.12 -22.58 15.84
N LYS A 240 -0.23 -22.99 16.75
CA LYS A 240 0.12 -24.40 16.98
C LYS A 240 -1.04 -25.21 17.57
N ASP A 241 -2.02 -24.55 18.18
CA ASP A 241 -3.23 -25.19 18.72
C ASP A 241 -4.30 -25.42 17.63
N TYR A 242 -4.08 -24.92 16.41
CA TYR A 242 -5.05 -25.06 15.32
C TYR A 242 -5.09 -26.49 14.76
N PRO A 243 -6.29 -26.99 14.42
CA PRO A 243 -6.42 -28.30 13.79
C PRO A 243 -5.65 -28.40 12.48
N ASP A 244 -5.14 -29.60 12.16
CA ASP A 244 -4.42 -29.86 10.91
C ASP A 244 -5.25 -29.52 9.66
N GLU A 245 -6.58 -29.66 9.70
CA GLU A 245 -7.46 -29.26 8.59
C GLU A 245 -7.34 -27.76 8.25
N VAL A 246 -7.20 -26.89 9.25
CA VAL A 246 -7.07 -25.44 9.07
C VAL A 246 -5.71 -25.13 8.47
N ILE A 247 -4.64 -25.74 9.00
CA ILE A 247 -3.26 -25.53 8.54
C ILE A 247 -3.08 -26.02 7.10
N ASN A 248 -3.60 -27.21 6.78
CA ASN A 248 -3.56 -27.75 5.42
C ASN A 248 -4.38 -26.91 4.45
N PHE A 249 -5.54 -26.40 4.88
CA PHE A 249 -6.35 -25.50 4.07
C PHE A 249 -5.60 -24.20 3.75
N MET A 250 -5.00 -23.56 4.77
CA MET A 250 -4.20 -22.33 4.62
C MET A 250 -3.04 -22.52 3.65
N ARG A 251 -2.34 -23.66 3.73
CA ARG A 251 -1.25 -23.99 2.81
C ARG A 251 -1.69 -24.03 1.35
N ALA A 252 -2.89 -24.56 1.09
CA ALA A 252 -3.41 -24.75 -0.24
C ALA A 252 -4.16 -23.52 -0.81
N HIS A 253 -4.72 -22.66 0.06
CA HIS A 253 -5.63 -21.56 -0.29
C HIS A 253 -5.20 -20.19 0.30
N PRO A 254 -3.99 -19.68 -0.01
CA PRO A 254 -3.57 -18.35 0.46
C PRO A 254 -4.28 -17.19 -0.28
N LEU A 255 -4.94 -17.44 -1.41
CA LEU A 255 -5.54 -16.41 -2.26
C LEU A 255 -7.05 -16.28 -2.00
N MET A 256 -7.54 -15.06 -1.83
CA MET A 256 -8.97 -14.74 -1.82
C MET A 256 -9.53 -14.65 -3.24
N TYR A 257 -10.76 -15.11 -3.44
CA TYR A 257 -11.39 -15.13 -4.76
C TYR A 257 -11.84 -13.73 -5.20
N HIS A 258 -12.44 -12.95 -4.30
CA HIS A 258 -12.83 -11.57 -4.61
C HIS A 258 -11.61 -10.64 -4.63
N ALA A 259 -11.69 -9.64 -5.50
CA ALA A 259 -10.76 -8.53 -5.52
C ALA A 259 -11.26 -7.38 -4.64
N VAL A 260 -10.32 -6.61 -4.11
CA VAL A 260 -10.59 -5.34 -3.44
C VAL A 260 -10.64 -4.25 -4.52
N TYR A 261 -11.81 -3.66 -4.71
CA TYR A 261 -12.01 -2.50 -5.58
C TYR A 261 -11.80 -1.20 -4.80
N PRO A 262 -11.43 -0.10 -5.46
CA PRO A 262 -11.28 1.18 -4.80
C PRO A 262 -12.65 1.73 -4.40
N THR A 263 -12.67 2.70 -3.50
CA THR A 263 -13.85 3.48 -3.16
C THR A 263 -14.49 4.01 -4.45
N HIS A 264 -15.82 3.92 -4.57
CA HIS A 264 -16.57 4.24 -5.79
C HIS A 264 -16.24 3.40 -7.03
N ARG A 265 -15.44 2.33 -6.90
CA ARG A 265 -15.02 1.44 -8.00
C ARG A 265 -14.32 2.16 -9.18
N GLN A 266 -13.72 3.32 -8.92
CA GLN A 266 -12.95 4.08 -9.90
C GLN A 266 -11.72 4.73 -9.24
N PRO A 267 -10.69 5.13 -10.00
CA PRO A 267 -9.56 5.85 -9.44
C PRO A 267 -9.96 7.27 -9.05
N LEU A 268 -9.29 7.80 -8.03
CA LEU A 268 -9.42 9.19 -7.58
C LEU A 268 -8.74 10.16 -8.57
N VAL A 269 -7.60 9.75 -9.13
CA VAL A 269 -6.84 10.52 -10.12
C VAL A 269 -6.42 9.59 -11.26
N VAL A 270 -6.50 10.07 -12.50
CA VAL A 270 -6.02 9.36 -13.69
C VAL A 270 -5.19 10.31 -14.55
N ARG A 271 -3.98 9.88 -14.91
CA ARG A 271 -3.12 10.57 -15.88
C ARG A 271 -2.78 9.62 -17.02
N THR A 272 -3.23 9.96 -18.21
CA THR A 272 -2.93 9.26 -19.47
C THR A 272 -2.41 10.27 -20.50
N ASN A 273 -1.86 9.78 -21.61
CA ASN A 273 -1.33 10.63 -22.70
C ASN A 273 -0.21 11.59 -22.26
N VAL A 274 0.45 11.28 -21.15
CA VAL A 274 1.61 12.00 -20.63
C VAL A 274 2.87 11.16 -20.78
N ASN A 275 4.02 11.81 -20.79
CA ASN A 275 5.31 11.17 -21.01
C ASN A 275 6.07 10.86 -19.70
N TYR A 276 5.36 10.91 -18.56
CA TYR A 276 5.81 10.56 -17.22
C TYR A 276 4.86 9.53 -16.58
N ARG A 277 5.28 8.96 -15.45
CA ARG A 277 4.46 8.13 -14.58
C ARG A 277 4.52 8.63 -13.15
N PHE A 278 3.45 8.41 -12.39
CA PHE A 278 3.48 8.57 -10.95
C PHE A 278 4.31 7.46 -10.31
N THR A 279 5.07 7.86 -9.29
CA THR A 279 5.99 7.01 -8.53
C THR A 279 5.60 6.92 -7.08
N THR A 280 5.14 8.03 -6.50
CA THR A 280 4.95 8.19 -5.05
C THR A 280 3.75 9.08 -4.76
N VAL A 281 3.16 8.92 -3.58
CA VAL A 281 2.06 9.75 -3.10
C VAL A 281 2.26 10.13 -1.62
N ALA A 282 1.96 11.38 -1.30
CA ALA A 282 1.73 11.83 0.06
C ALA A 282 0.43 12.63 0.10
N VAL A 283 -0.31 12.53 1.20
CA VAL A 283 -1.60 13.23 1.37
C VAL A 283 -1.55 14.08 2.63
N ASP A 284 -2.05 15.31 2.54
CA ASP A 284 -2.37 16.12 3.72
C ASP A 284 -3.88 16.37 3.80
N GLN A 285 -4.35 16.58 5.02
CA GLN A 285 -5.74 16.91 5.31
C GLN A 285 -5.79 18.36 5.80
N VAL A 286 -6.28 19.26 4.96
CA VAL A 286 -6.16 20.71 5.16
C VAL A 286 -7.52 21.30 5.48
N ASP A 287 -7.63 21.96 6.63
CA ASP A 287 -8.79 22.78 6.96
C ASP A 287 -8.65 24.14 6.28
N ALA A 288 -9.51 24.41 5.30
CA ALA A 288 -9.63 25.68 4.60
C ALA A 288 -10.81 26.51 5.14
N ALA A 289 -11.09 27.66 4.52
CA ALA A 289 -12.15 28.57 4.97
C ALA A 289 -13.57 28.01 4.79
N ASP A 290 -13.77 27.20 3.76
CA ASP A 290 -15.05 26.67 3.29
C ASP A 290 -15.23 25.17 3.59
N GLY A 291 -14.17 24.49 4.02
CA GLY A 291 -14.26 23.08 4.36
C GLY A 291 -12.90 22.42 4.52
N ARG A 292 -12.92 21.10 4.60
CA ARG A 292 -11.71 20.29 4.70
C ARG A 292 -11.41 19.67 3.35
N TYR A 293 -10.15 19.73 2.95
CA TYR A 293 -9.67 19.25 1.66
C TYR A 293 -8.60 18.18 1.82
N GLU A 294 -8.64 17.20 0.94
CA GLU A 294 -7.57 16.24 0.76
C GLU A 294 -6.63 16.78 -0.32
N VAL A 295 -5.38 17.06 0.05
CA VAL A 295 -4.37 17.56 -0.88
C VAL A 295 -3.35 16.46 -1.14
N LEU A 296 -3.28 16.02 -2.40
CA LEU A 296 -2.36 15.00 -2.86
C LEU A 296 -1.08 15.64 -3.40
N PHE A 297 0.06 15.10 -2.99
CA PHE A 297 1.37 15.38 -3.57
C PHE A 297 1.83 14.13 -4.32
N LEU A 298 1.90 14.21 -5.64
CA LEU A 298 2.21 13.09 -6.53
C LEU A 298 3.60 13.27 -7.13
N GLY A 299 4.52 12.36 -6.80
CA GLY A 299 5.87 12.38 -7.36
C GLY A 299 5.94 11.65 -8.70
N THR A 300 6.76 12.12 -9.62
CA THR A 300 6.91 11.54 -10.97
C THR A 300 8.26 10.88 -11.23
N ASP A 301 8.30 10.02 -12.24
CA ASP A 301 9.54 9.43 -12.78
C ASP A 301 10.46 10.44 -13.50
N ARG A 302 10.05 11.72 -13.56
CA ARG A 302 10.84 12.83 -14.09
C ARG A 302 11.44 13.75 -13.04
N GLY A 303 11.14 13.54 -11.77
CA GLY A 303 11.64 14.43 -10.71
C GLY A 303 10.74 15.65 -10.47
N THR A 304 9.46 15.58 -10.84
CA THR A 304 8.46 16.61 -10.52
C THR A 304 7.52 16.14 -9.41
N VAL A 305 7.05 17.08 -8.59
CA VAL A 305 5.96 16.87 -7.63
C VAL A 305 4.76 17.68 -8.11
N GLN A 306 3.63 17.00 -8.28
CA GLN A 306 2.34 17.62 -8.61
C GLN A 306 1.49 17.75 -7.35
N LYS A 307 0.96 18.95 -7.11
CA LYS A 307 0.00 19.23 -6.04
C LYS A 307 -1.40 19.20 -6.63
N VAL A 308 -2.23 18.28 -6.16
CA VAL A 308 -3.54 17.98 -6.73
C VAL A 308 -4.60 17.97 -5.63
N ILE A 309 -5.75 18.55 -5.94
CA ILE A 309 -6.98 18.39 -5.15
C ILE A 309 -8.05 17.74 -6.02
N VAL A 310 -8.95 16.99 -5.38
CA VAL A 310 -10.09 16.38 -6.07
C VAL A 310 -11.36 16.87 -5.42
N LEU A 311 -12.22 17.47 -6.24
CA LEU A 311 -13.47 18.07 -5.78
C LEU A 311 -14.66 17.23 -6.24
N PRO A 312 -15.67 17.06 -5.40
CA PRO A 312 -16.92 16.46 -5.85
C PRO A 312 -17.59 17.39 -6.87
N ARG A 313 -18.12 16.80 -7.95
CA ARG A 313 -19.11 17.43 -8.82
C ARG A 313 -20.50 16.86 -8.54
N ASP A 314 -21.52 17.55 -9.04
CA ASP A 314 -22.86 16.97 -9.14
C ASP A 314 -22.78 15.65 -9.94
N ASP A 315 -23.63 14.67 -9.60
CA ASP A 315 -23.73 13.35 -10.25
C ASP A 315 -22.60 12.32 -9.98
N MET A 316 -21.96 12.34 -8.80
CA MET A 316 -20.92 11.38 -8.39
C MET A 316 -19.63 11.44 -9.24
N GLU A 317 -19.50 12.44 -10.10
CA GLU A 317 -18.25 12.74 -10.79
C GLU A 317 -17.29 13.50 -9.87
N THR A 318 -16.01 13.41 -10.15
CA THR A 318 -14.97 14.16 -9.43
C THR A 318 -14.17 15.02 -10.39
N GLU A 319 -13.96 16.28 -10.04
CA GLU A 319 -13.08 17.20 -10.76
C GLU A 319 -11.69 17.20 -10.12
N GLU A 320 -10.69 16.77 -10.89
CA GLU A 320 -9.30 16.87 -10.50
C GLU A 320 -8.72 18.24 -10.88
N LEU A 321 -8.10 18.92 -9.92
CA LEU A 321 -7.38 20.17 -10.15
C LEU A 321 -5.92 20.02 -9.77
N MET A 322 -5.03 20.17 -10.76
CA MET A 322 -3.59 20.30 -10.54
C MET A 322 -3.29 21.76 -10.22
N LEU A 323 -2.98 22.03 -8.96
CA LEU A 323 -2.70 23.37 -8.45
C LEU A 323 -1.29 23.82 -8.83
N GLU A 324 -0.35 22.88 -8.84
CA GLU A 324 1.07 23.19 -8.99
C GLU A 324 1.86 21.98 -9.48
N GLU A 325 2.90 22.21 -10.28
CA GLU A 325 3.92 21.21 -10.61
C GLU A 325 5.31 21.82 -10.42
N ILE A 326 6.15 21.16 -9.62
CA ILE A 326 7.49 21.66 -9.27
C ILE A 326 8.53 20.60 -9.63
N GLU A 327 9.56 21.00 -10.38
CA GLU A 327 10.79 20.22 -10.52
C GLU A 327 11.65 20.39 -9.25
N VAL A 328 11.90 19.28 -8.55
CA VAL A 328 12.50 19.33 -7.21
C VAL A 328 14.02 19.13 -7.19
N PHE A 329 14.59 18.70 -8.31
CA PHE A 329 16.04 18.48 -8.46
C PHE A 329 16.55 19.24 -9.68
N LYS A 330 17.78 19.77 -9.62
CA LYS A 330 18.42 20.43 -10.78
C LYS A 330 18.69 19.47 -11.94
N VAL A 331 18.89 18.19 -11.62
CA VAL A 331 19.05 17.12 -12.60
C VAL A 331 17.80 16.25 -12.48
N PRO A 332 16.97 16.15 -13.53
CA PRO A 332 15.79 15.30 -13.53
C PRO A 332 16.14 13.86 -13.13
N ALA A 333 15.49 13.37 -12.07
CA ALA A 333 15.67 12.02 -11.57
C ALA A 333 14.35 11.51 -11.00
N PRO A 334 13.99 10.22 -11.22
CA PRO A 334 12.78 9.64 -10.66
C PRO A 334 12.70 9.83 -9.15
N ILE A 335 11.55 10.31 -8.67
CA ILE A 335 11.28 10.38 -7.24
C ILE A 335 11.15 8.95 -6.72
N LYS A 336 11.89 8.65 -5.65
CA LYS A 336 11.94 7.33 -5.02
C LYS A 336 11.06 7.25 -3.79
N THR A 337 11.13 8.27 -2.94
CA THR A 337 10.28 8.34 -1.74
C THR A 337 9.83 9.76 -1.49
N MET A 338 8.64 9.87 -0.91
CA MET A 338 8.09 11.12 -0.39
C MET A 338 7.63 10.92 1.04
N THR A 339 7.85 11.91 1.90
CA THR A 339 7.38 11.89 3.29
C THR A 339 6.91 13.27 3.69
N ILE A 340 5.67 13.35 4.13
CA ILE A 340 5.05 14.60 4.56
C ILE A 340 5.19 14.79 6.08
N SER A 341 5.40 16.03 6.49
CA SER A 341 5.32 16.46 7.88
C SER A 341 4.38 17.66 7.99
N SER A 342 3.09 17.40 8.21
CA SER A 342 2.11 18.47 8.43
C SER A 342 2.47 19.33 9.64
N LYS A 343 3.12 18.79 10.67
CA LYS A 343 3.61 19.61 11.81
C LYS A 343 4.68 20.63 11.40
N ARG A 344 5.60 20.24 10.52
CA ARG A 344 6.68 21.14 10.02
C ARG A 344 6.25 21.92 8.79
N GLN A 345 5.12 21.55 8.19
CA GLN A 345 4.63 22.10 6.93
C GLN A 345 5.65 21.91 5.80
N GLN A 346 6.24 20.71 5.76
CA GLN A 346 7.26 20.33 4.80
C GLN A 346 6.96 18.97 4.17
N LEU A 347 7.30 18.84 2.90
CA LEU A 347 7.35 17.61 2.13
C LEU A 347 8.80 17.28 1.82
N TYR A 348 9.28 16.12 2.27
CA TYR A 348 10.63 15.63 1.98
C TYR A 348 10.57 14.69 0.77
N VAL A 349 11.48 14.89 -0.18
CA VAL A 349 11.49 14.16 -1.45
C VAL A 349 12.90 13.61 -1.68
N SER A 350 12.99 12.33 -2.03
CA SER A 350 14.26 11.67 -2.33
C SER A 350 14.32 11.10 -3.73
N SER A 351 15.52 11.02 -4.28
CA SER A 351 15.83 10.36 -5.55
C SER A 351 17.23 9.77 -5.49
N ALA A 352 17.70 9.20 -6.60
CA ALA A 352 19.10 8.74 -6.70
C ALA A 352 20.12 9.89 -6.62
N VAL A 353 19.72 11.15 -6.87
CA VAL A 353 20.63 12.30 -6.84
C VAL A 353 20.74 12.97 -5.47
N GLY A 354 19.80 12.70 -4.55
CA GLY A 354 19.84 13.24 -3.20
C GLY A 354 18.47 13.37 -2.55
N VAL A 355 18.41 14.18 -1.49
CA VAL A 355 17.20 14.51 -0.73
C VAL A 355 16.99 16.02 -0.74
N THR A 356 15.75 16.44 -0.93
CA THR A 356 15.33 17.84 -0.88
C THR A 356 14.02 17.96 -0.09
N HIS A 357 13.57 19.19 0.14
CA HIS A 357 12.29 19.45 0.78
C HIS A 357 11.58 20.65 0.14
N LEU A 358 10.26 20.66 0.23
CA LEU A 358 9.38 21.73 -0.22
C LEU A 358 8.42 22.12 0.90
N ALA A 359 8.11 23.42 1.01
CA ALA A 359 6.99 23.85 1.82
C ALA A 359 5.67 23.32 1.21
N LEU A 360 4.70 22.94 2.05
CA LEU A 360 3.40 22.44 1.57
C LEU A 360 2.55 23.52 0.88
N HIS A 361 2.91 24.78 1.10
CA HIS A 361 2.26 25.96 0.53
C HIS A 361 3.29 27.02 0.18
N ARG A 362 3.00 27.79 -0.86
CA ARG A 362 3.83 28.91 -1.35
C ARG A 362 2.93 30.07 -1.75
N CYS A 363 2.08 30.51 -0.82
CA CYS A 363 0.98 31.46 -1.10
C CYS A 363 1.47 32.78 -1.70
N ASP A 364 2.68 33.20 -1.34
CA ASP A 364 3.38 34.37 -1.86
C ASP A 364 3.66 34.31 -3.37
N VAL A 365 3.67 33.11 -3.97
CA VAL A 365 3.90 32.92 -5.41
C VAL A 365 2.65 33.26 -6.25
N TYR A 366 1.45 33.26 -5.66
CA TYR A 366 0.22 33.53 -6.39
C TYR A 366 0.02 35.01 -6.73
N GLY A 367 0.84 35.91 -6.21
CA GLY A 367 0.82 37.33 -6.55
C GLY A 367 0.23 38.22 -5.44
N GLU A 368 0.21 39.52 -5.73
CA GLU A 368 -0.15 40.58 -4.77
C GLU A 368 -1.63 40.97 -4.83
N ALA A 369 -2.43 40.37 -5.72
CA ALA A 369 -3.84 40.71 -5.87
C ALA A 369 -4.76 39.64 -5.24
N CYS A 370 -5.86 40.10 -4.65
CA CYS A 370 -6.89 39.22 -4.08
C CYS A 370 -7.45 38.23 -5.11
N ALA A 371 -7.63 38.67 -6.36
CA ALA A 371 -8.15 37.82 -7.43
C ALA A 371 -7.24 36.62 -7.71
N ASP A 372 -5.92 36.82 -7.79
CA ASP A 372 -4.98 35.74 -8.10
C ASP A 372 -4.90 34.73 -6.96
N CYS A 373 -4.90 35.20 -5.71
CA CYS A 373 -4.93 34.35 -4.52
C CYS A 373 -6.20 33.47 -4.47
N CYS A 374 -7.37 34.05 -4.77
CA CYS A 374 -8.63 33.30 -4.79
C CYS A 374 -8.69 32.29 -5.94
N LEU A 375 -8.18 32.65 -7.13
CA LEU A 375 -8.18 31.78 -8.31
C LEU A 375 -7.17 30.64 -8.22
N ALA A 376 -6.16 30.73 -7.35
CA ALA A 376 -5.22 29.65 -7.10
C ALA A 376 -5.88 28.39 -6.54
N ARG A 377 -7.03 28.53 -5.85
CA ARG A 377 -7.81 27.41 -5.24
C ARG A 377 -6.98 26.49 -4.33
N ASP A 378 -5.87 26.98 -3.80
CA ASP A 378 -4.98 26.22 -2.92
C ASP A 378 -5.56 26.22 -1.48
N PRO A 379 -5.97 25.07 -0.92
CA PRO A 379 -6.58 25.02 0.42
C PRO A 379 -5.70 25.57 1.55
N TYR A 380 -4.39 25.67 1.34
CA TYR A 380 -3.48 26.24 2.31
C TYR A 380 -3.44 27.77 2.31
N CYS A 381 -3.97 28.42 1.26
CA CYS A 381 -3.78 29.84 1.00
C CYS A 381 -5.11 30.60 1.05
N ALA A 382 -5.08 31.78 1.64
CA ALA A 382 -6.22 32.69 1.69
C ALA A 382 -5.74 34.14 1.62
N TRP A 383 -6.60 35.02 1.13
CA TRP A 383 -6.35 36.46 1.14
C TRP A 383 -6.62 37.03 2.53
N ASP A 384 -5.61 37.66 3.14
CA ASP A 384 -5.74 38.24 4.50
C ASP A 384 -6.23 39.69 4.53
N GLY A 385 -6.52 40.26 3.36
CA GLY A 385 -6.85 41.68 3.18
C GLY A 385 -5.70 42.49 2.59
N SER A 386 -4.46 42.02 2.71
CA SER A 386 -3.25 42.70 2.25
C SER A 386 -2.38 41.87 1.29
N ALA A 387 -2.26 40.56 1.54
CA ALA A 387 -1.45 39.66 0.74
C ALA A 387 -2.06 38.24 0.73
N CYS A 388 -1.59 37.41 -0.21
CA CYS A 388 -1.92 36.00 -0.22
C CYS A 388 -1.04 35.27 0.80
N THR A 389 -1.64 34.86 1.91
CA THR A 389 -0.91 34.24 3.02
C THR A 389 -1.51 32.88 3.36
N ARG A 390 -0.83 32.14 4.24
CA ARG A 390 -1.31 30.84 4.69
C ARG A 390 -2.60 31.02 5.48
N TYR A 391 -3.64 30.27 5.13
CA TYR A 391 -4.87 30.23 5.91
C TYR A 391 -4.59 29.72 7.33
N SER A 392 -5.13 30.45 8.31
CA SER A 392 -5.16 30.06 9.71
C SER A 392 -6.54 30.39 10.27
N ALA A 393 -7.18 29.42 10.91
CA ALA A 393 -8.48 29.61 11.54
C ALA A 393 -8.47 30.67 12.67
N SER A 394 -7.28 31.07 13.17
CA SER A 394 -7.13 32.09 14.21
C SER A 394 -7.05 33.51 13.62
N SER A 395 -8.20 34.05 13.19
CA SER A 395 -8.36 35.50 12.94
C SER A 395 -9.81 35.97 13.10
N LYS A 396 -10.59 35.34 13.99
CA LYS A 396 -11.80 35.98 14.54
C LYS A 396 -11.46 36.47 15.94
N ARG A 397 -11.10 37.75 16.03
CA ARG A 397 -11.01 38.51 17.28
C ARG A 397 -12.20 39.44 17.37
#